data_AF-A0A9D9I2H3-F1
#
_entry.id   AF-A0A9D9I2H3-F1
#
_cell.length_a   1.000
_cell.length_b   1.000
_cell.length_c   1.000
_cell.angle_alpha   90.00
_cell.angle_beta   90.00
_cell.angle_gamma   90.00
#
_symmetry.space_group_name_H-M   'P 1'
#
loop_
_entity.id
_entity.type
_entity.pdbx_description
1 polymer ?
#
loop_
_entity_poly.entity_id
_entity_poly.type
_entity_poly.pdbx_seq_one_letter_code
_entity_poly.pdbx_strand_id
1 'polypeptide(L)'
;MKNKTILFSLIALIACSCHFETHGEYDGAWYSESFIDGYLIPQEIRISDSTKNEFRFEGIYLSGEAKEKIKKKCGDTTYKSMLVSPNDGIVTDFHRIEITSNIDFDSEHKAGELLNDIAMFHGKSAWKFIQAGCPKEQEDILYRYGYWPIDKLASEITGEDLILLHPDFSIQFAKQPENPGTYLINIAFIGDGITIEKDMEMTFGND
;
A
#
# COMPACT_ATOMS: atom_id res chain seq x y z
N MET A 1 -71.66 -6.77 41.99
CA MET A 1 -72.02 -6.84 40.55
C MET A 1 -71.00 -5.96 39.81
N LYS A 2 -69.87 -6.53 39.38
CA LYS A 2 -69.56 -7.09 38.04
C LYS A 2 -69.49 -6.05 36.91
N ASN A 3 -68.31 -6.07 36.24
CA ASN A 3 -67.98 -5.67 34.87
C ASN A 3 -67.51 -4.20 34.67
N LYS A 4 -66.45 -3.90 33.91
CA LYS A 4 -65.56 -4.68 33.02
C LYS A 4 -64.28 -3.87 32.74
N THR A 5 -63.17 -4.57 32.60
CA THR A 5 -61.89 -4.17 31.99
C THR A 5 -62.09 -3.55 30.60
N ILE A 6 -61.25 -2.57 30.20
CA ILE A 6 -60.49 -2.57 28.94
C ILE A 6 -59.30 -1.60 29.08
N LEU A 7 -58.13 -2.16 28.80
CA LEU A 7 -56.83 -1.55 28.62
C LEU A 7 -56.75 -0.97 27.20
N PHE A 8 -56.25 0.26 27.04
CA PHE A 8 -55.62 0.67 25.79
C PHE A 8 -54.34 1.45 26.09
N SER A 9 -53.22 0.78 25.83
CA SER A 9 -51.91 1.39 25.65
C SER A 9 -51.97 2.46 24.57
N LEU A 10 -51.41 3.64 24.82
CA LEU A 10 -51.04 4.56 23.75
C LEU A 10 -49.54 4.82 23.81
N ILE A 11 -48.95 4.60 22.65
CA ILE A 11 -47.54 4.42 22.34
C ILE A 11 -46.85 5.79 22.18
N ALA A 12 -45.63 5.84 22.73
CA ALA A 12 -44.46 6.66 22.41
C ALA A 12 -44.62 7.90 21.50
N LEU A 13 -44.30 9.08 22.07
CA LEU A 13 -43.56 10.13 21.37
C LEU A 13 -42.14 10.17 21.95
N ILE A 14 -41.27 9.31 21.43
CA ILE A 14 -39.83 9.55 21.53
C ILE A 14 -39.53 10.59 20.44
N ALA A 15 -39.13 11.78 20.87
CA ALA A 15 -38.55 12.78 19.99
C ALA A 15 -37.24 12.22 19.44
N CYS A 16 -37.34 11.52 18.32
CA CYS A 16 -36.21 11.21 17.47
C CYS A 16 -35.85 12.50 16.76
N SER A 17 -35.07 13.35 17.43
CA SER A 17 -34.25 14.33 16.72
C SER A 17 -33.17 13.56 16.00
N CYS A 18 -33.54 12.92 14.89
CA CYS A 18 -32.60 12.66 13.81
C CYS A 18 -32.13 14.04 13.37
N HIS A 19 -30.98 14.46 13.90
CA HIS A 19 -30.17 15.42 13.18
C HIS A 19 -29.73 14.69 11.92
N PHE A 20 -30.57 14.79 10.88
CA PHE A 20 -30.18 14.45 9.54
C PHE A 20 -29.23 15.58 9.17
N GLU A 21 -27.94 15.36 9.40
CA GLU A 21 -26.92 16.18 8.79
C GLU A 21 -27.19 16.11 7.29
N THR A 22 -27.63 17.24 6.76
CA THR A 22 -27.80 17.44 5.34
C THR A 22 -26.47 17.12 4.71
N HIS A 23 -26.39 15.99 3.99
CA HIS A 23 -25.27 15.68 3.11
C HIS A 23 -25.12 16.88 2.17
N GLY A 24 -24.16 17.73 2.51
CA GLY A 24 -23.64 18.75 1.63
C GLY A 24 -23.07 18.07 0.38
N GLU A 25 -23.14 18.83 -0.71
CA GLU A 25 -22.53 18.58 -2.03
C GLU A 25 -21.53 17.43 -2.08
N TYR A 26 -21.70 16.52 -3.06
CA TYR A 26 -20.75 15.45 -3.37
C TYR A 26 -19.39 16.04 -3.82
N ASP A 27 -18.60 16.52 -2.86
CA ASP A 27 -17.15 16.53 -2.92
C ASP A 27 -16.70 15.07 -2.67
N GLY A 28 -15.81 14.52 -3.49
CA GLY A 28 -15.47 13.09 -3.52
C GLY A 28 -14.82 12.53 -2.26
N ALA A 29 -14.80 13.30 -1.17
CA ALA A 29 -14.21 12.94 0.10
C ALA A 29 -15.22 12.26 1.03
N TRP A 30 -14.78 11.27 1.80
CA TRP A 30 -15.59 10.61 2.84
C TRP A 30 -14.84 10.54 4.17
N TYR A 31 -15.60 10.47 5.26
CA TYR A 31 -15.02 10.31 6.58
C TYR A 31 -14.49 8.88 6.77
N SER A 32 -13.22 8.76 7.20
CA SER A 32 -12.59 7.48 7.51
C SER A 32 -12.04 7.47 8.94
N GLU A 33 -12.20 6.34 9.62
CA GLU A 33 -11.59 6.10 10.93
C GLU A 33 -10.13 5.67 10.84
N SER A 34 -9.72 5.10 9.70
CA SER A 34 -8.35 4.66 9.37
C SER A 34 -7.75 5.48 8.25
N PHE A 35 -6.41 5.51 8.22
CA PHE A 35 -5.66 6.12 7.14
C PHE A 35 -5.68 5.24 5.88
N ILE A 36 -5.43 3.93 6.02
CA ILE A 36 -5.61 2.94 4.94
C ILE A 36 -7.08 2.57 4.82
N ASP A 37 -7.58 2.59 3.59
CA ASP A 37 -8.90 2.08 3.24
C ASP A 37 -8.79 0.74 2.51
N GLY A 38 -7.81 0.59 1.62
CA GLY A 38 -7.56 -0.63 0.86
C GLY A 38 -6.42 -1.47 1.44
N TYR A 39 -6.76 -2.47 2.26
CA TYR A 39 -5.77 -3.46 2.73
C TYR A 39 -5.61 -4.57 1.70
N LEU A 40 -4.51 -4.57 0.95
CA LEU A 40 -4.27 -5.43 -0.19
C LEU A 40 -3.46 -6.68 0.18
N ILE A 41 -3.98 -7.86 -0.15
CA ILE A 41 -3.19 -9.10 -0.26
C ILE A 41 -2.68 -9.19 -1.71
N PRO A 42 -1.39 -8.95 -1.98
CA PRO A 42 -0.83 -9.03 -3.32
C PRO A 42 -0.86 -10.48 -3.85
N GLN A 43 -1.15 -10.61 -5.13
CA GLN A 43 -1.11 -11.88 -5.86
C GLN A 43 -0.15 -11.83 -7.05
N GLU A 44 0.04 -10.65 -7.63
CA GLU A 44 0.96 -10.44 -8.75
C GLU A 44 1.51 -9.01 -8.74
N ILE A 45 2.60 -8.81 -9.49
CA ILE A 45 3.12 -7.50 -9.84
C ILE A 45 2.79 -7.26 -11.32
N ARG A 46 2.22 -6.10 -11.61
CA ARG A 46 1.97 -5.61 -12.96
C ARG A 46 2.89 -4.45 -13.29
N ILE A 47 3.23 -4.35 -14.57
CA ILE A 47 3.93 -3.19 -15.12
C ILE A 47 2.87 -2.13 -15.36
N SER A 48 2.95 -0.99 -14.66
CA SER A 48 2.04 0.15 -14.87
C SER A 48 2.53 1.06 -15.99
N ASP A 49 3.85 1.31 -16.05
CA ASP A 49 4.52 2.06 -17.13
C ASP A 49 5.90 1.45 -17.37
N SER A 50 6.04 0.71 -18.48
CA SER A 50 7.31 0.06 -18.85
C SER A 50 8.40 1.05 -19.25
N THR A 51 8.06 2.28 -19.60
CA THR A 51 9.06 3.29 -19.99
C THR A 51 9.73 3.95 -18.79
N LYS A 52 9.10 3.85 -17.61
CA LYS A 52 9.58 4.41 -16.35
C LYS A 52 9.93 3.36 -15.30
N ASN A 53 9.82 2.07 -15.67
CA ASN A 53 9.95 0.95 -14.74
C ASN A 53 9.05 1.13 -13.52
N GLU A 54 7.80 1.54 -13.75
CA GLU A 54 6.79 1.65 -12.70
C GLU A 54 5.98 0.36 -12.64
N PHE A 55 5.74 -0.10 -11.42
CA PHE A 55 5.04 -1.33 -11.11
C PHE A 55 3.93 -1.08 -10.11
N ARG A 56 2.95 -1.97 -10.14
CA ARG A 56 1.87 -2.01 -9.16
C ARG A 56 1.61 -3.44 -8.72
N PHE A 57 1.47 -3.65 -7.42
CA PHE A 57 0.88 -4.86 -6.89
C PHE A 57 -0.63 -4.91 -7.18
N GLU A 58 -1.08 -6.03 -7.73
CA GLU A 58 -2.51 -6.35 -7.84
C GLU A 58 -2.85 -7.58 -7.00
N GLY A 59 -4.10 -7.67 -6.58
CA GLY A 59 -4.56 -8.75 -5.74
C GLY A 59 -5.91 -8.47 -5.10
N ILE A 60 -6.12 -9.02 -3.91
CA ILE A 60 -7.42 -9.03 -3.23
C ILE A 60 -7.41 -8.03 -2.08
N TYR A 61 -8.37 -7.10 -2.11
CA TYR A 61 -8.62 -6.21 -0.98
C TYR A 61 -9.44 -6.90 0.10
N LEU A 62 -8.98 -6.79 1.34
CA LEU A 62 -9.72 -7.27 2.50
C LEU A 62 -10.99 -6.46 2.73
N SER A 63 -12.02 -7.14 3.24
CA SER A 63 -13.29 -6.52 3.63
C SER A 63 -13.82 -7.13 4.93
N GLY A 64 -14.85 -6.50 5.51
CA GLY A 64 -15.53 -6.98 6.72
C GLY A 64 -14.58 -7.24 7.90
N GLU A 65 -14.78 -8.37 8.58
CA GLU A 65 -14.02 -8.74 9.78
C GLU A 65 -12.51 -8.85 9.52
N ALA A 66 -12.10 -9.33 8.34
CA ALA A 66 -10.69 -9.47 8.00
C ALA A 66 -9.99 -8.10 7.90
N LYS A 67 -10.64 -7.12 7.23
CA LYS A 67 -10.18 -5.72 7.19
C LYS A 67 -10.08 -5.14 8.60
N GLU A 68 -11.12 -5.29 9.41
CA GLU A 68 -11.15 -4.78 10.79
C GLU A 68 -10.05 -5.38 11.68
N LYS A 69 -9.74 -6.67 11.51
CA LYS A 69 -8.65 -7.33 12.24
C LYS A 69 -7.29 -6.77 11.88
N ILE A 70 -7.02 -6.57 10.58
CA ILE A 70 -5.75 -6.02 10.11
C ILE A 70 -5.60 -4.56 10.53
N LYS A 71 -6.63 -3.74 10.32
CA LYS A 71 -6.71 -2.34 10.78
C LYS A 71 -6.26 -2.20 12.25
N LYS A 72 -6.80 -3.06 13.12
CA LYS A 72 -6.42 -3.08 14.55
C LYS A 72 -5.00 -3.61 14.78
N LYS A 73 -4.59 -4.68 14.08
CA LYS A 73 -3.25 -5.28 14.20
C LYS A 73 -2.16 -4.25 13.89
N CYS A 74 -2.33 -3.44 12.86
CA CYS A 74 -1.34 -2.44 12.45
C CYS A 74 -1.48 -1.09 13.17
N GLY A 75 -2.47 -0.93 14.05
CA GLY A 75 -2.68 0.31 14.81
C GLY A 75 -3.39 1.43 14.04
N ASP A 76 -3.90 1.16 12.84
CA ASP A 76 -4.52 2.15 11.96
C ASP A 76 -5.94 2.53 12.39
N THR A 77 -6.05 3.22 13.52
CA THR A 77 -7.34 3.49 14.19
C THR A 77 -7.49 4.95 14.65
N THR A 78 -6.49 5.79 14.36
CA THR A 78 -6.38 7.15 14.90
C THR A 78 -6.63 8.25 13.88
N TYR A 79 -6.73 7.93 12.58
CA TYR A 79 -6.81 8.92 11.50
C TYR A 79 -8.01 9.86 11.64
N LYS A 80 -9.23 9.29 11.74
CA LYS A 80 -10.49 10.01 12.06
C LYS A 80 -10.62 11.35 11.33
N SER A 81 -10.56 11.30 10.00
CA SER A 81 -10.54 12.46 9.12
C SER A 81 -11.12 12.14 7.74
N MET A 82 -11.34 13.17 6.93
CA MET A 82 -11.80 13.03 5.54
C MET A 82 -10.67 12.47 4.66
N LEU A 83 -10.96 11.38 3.94
CA LEU A 83 -10.15 10.87 2.84
C LEU A 83 -10.69 11.40 1.52
N VAL A 84 -9.83 11.99 0.70
CA VAL A 84 -10.17 12.49 -0.65
C VAL A 84 -9.92 11.43 -1.72
N SER A 85 -9.13 10.41 -1.41
CA SER A 85 -8.86 9.26 -2.26
C SER A 85 -8.61 8.01 -1.40
N PRO A 86 -8.83 6.79 -1.96
CA PRO A 86 -8.46 5.57 -1.27
C PRO A 86 -6.96 5.55 -1.03
N ASN A 87 -6.57 5.11 0.16
CA ASN A 87 -5.20 4.86 0.53
C ASN A 87 -5.03 3.35 0.67
N ASP A 88 -4.08 2.79 -0.06
CA ASP A 88 -3.85 1.34 -0.10
C ASP A 88 -2.55 0.95 0.63
N GLY A 89 -2.60 -0.18 1.34
CA GLY A 89 -1.44 -0.75 2.01
C GLY A 89 -1.41 -2.27 1.84
N ILE A 90 -0.25 -2.79 1.44
CA ILE A 90 0.01 -4.22 1.36
C ILE A 90 0.08 -4.81 2.76
N VAL A 91 -0.65 -5.90 2.97
CA VAL A 91 -0.73 -6.57 4.29
C VAL A 91 0.20 -7.77 4.43
N THR A 92 0.86 -8.17 3.34
CA THR A 92 1.84 -9.26 3.37
C THR A 92 3.11 -8.77 4.05
N ASP A 93 3.59 -9.54 5.03
CA ASP A 93 4.81 -9.27 5.78
C ASP A 93 6.04 -9.68 4.93
N PHE A 94 6.37 -8.87 3.91
CA PHE A 94 7.61 -9.02 3.14
C PHE A 94 8.82 -8.59 3.97
N HIS A 95 9.94 -9.30 3.86
CA HIS A 95 11.15 -9.00 4.61
C HIS A 95 12.35 -8.58 3.74
N ARG A 96 12.31 -8.84 2.42
CA ARG A 96 13.33 -8.38 1.46
C ARG A 96 12.82 -8.38 0.02
N ILE A 97 13.57 -7.69 -0.83
CA ILE A 97 13.42 -7.71 -2.29
C ILE A 97 14.65 -8.40 -2.87
N GLU A 98 14.50 -9.18 -3.93
CA GLU A 98 15.60 -9.74 -4.72
C GLU A 98 15.41 -9.31 -6.18
N ILE A 99 16.45 -8.75 -6.77
CA ILE A 99 16.45 -8.32 -8.17
C ILE A 99 17.59 -9.06 -8.87
N THR A 100 17.29 -9.75 -9.95
CA THR A 100 18.27 -10.54 -10.72
C THR A 100 18.10 -10.32 -12.21
N SER A 101 19.13 -10.68 -12.99
CA SER A 101 19.10 -10.67 -14.45
C SER A 101 19.32 -12.08 -15.00
N ASN A 102 18.69 -12.40 -16.12
CA ASN A 102 18.88 -13.68 -16.81
C ASN A 102 20.24 -13.82 -17.50
N ILE A 103 20.96 -12.72 -17.73
CA ILE A 103 22.30 -12.67 -18.32
C ILE A 103 23.22 -11.81 -17.45
N ASP A 104 24.54 -11.95 -17.64
CA ASP A 104 25.54 -11.11 -16.95
C ASP A 104 25.21 -9.64 -17.14
N PHE A 105 25.02 -8.92 -16.03
CA PHE A 105 24.76 -7.48 -16.06
C PHE A 105 26.09 -6.71 -16.24
N ASP A 106 27.13 -7.17 -15.56
CA ASP A 106 28.52 -6.71 -15.72
C ASP A 106 29.52 -7.76 -15.19
N SER A 107 30.79 -7.39 -15.07
CA SER A 107 31.84 -8.28 -14.58
C SER A 107 31.64 -8.77 -13.13
N GLU A 108 30.98 -7.98 -12.28
CA GLU A 108 30.72 -8.23 -10.86
C GLU A 108 29.35 -8.89 -10.59
N HIS A 109 28.43 -8.84 -11.55
CA HIS A 109 27.07 -9.38 -11.43
C HIS A 109 26.76 -10.37 -12.55
N LYS A 110 26.94 -11.66 -12.26
CA LYS A 110 26.67 -12.76 -13.19
C LYS A 110 25.18 -13.06 -13.30
N ALA A 111 24.81 -13.73 -14.39
CA ALA A 111 23.43 -14.20 -14.59
C ALA A 111 22.89 -14.92 -13.34
N GLY A 112 21.73 -14.48 -12.85
CA GLY A 112 21.09 -15.00 -11.63
C GLY A 112 21.65 -14.48 -10.31
N GLU A 113 22.72 -13.69 -10.31
CA GLU A 113 23.21 -13.01 -9.10
C GLU A 113 22.36 -11.76 -8.80
N LEU A 114 22.37 -11.36 -7.53
CA LEU A 114 21.61 -10.21 -7.05
C LEU A 114 22.19 -8.91 -7.60
N LEU A 115 21.33 -8.03 -8.06
CA LEU A 115 21.63 -6.65 -8.47
C LEU A 115 21.27 -5.64 -7.37
N ASN A 116 21.03 -6.09 -6.15
CA ASN A 116 20.44 -5.31 -5.08
C ASN A 116 21.32 -4.14 -4.58
N ASP A 117 22.62 -4.23 -4.78
CA ASP A 117 23.61 -3.19 -4.46
C ASP A 117 23.66 -2.07 -5.52
N ILE A 118 23.07 -2.30 -6.70
CA ILE A 118 23.01 -1.34 -7.80
C ILE A 118 21.57 -0.99 -8.23
N ALA A 119 20.56 -1.64 -7.66
CA ALA A 119 19.15 -1.37 -7.92
C ALA A 119 18.56 -0.48 -6.81
N MET A 120 18.12 0.71 -7.18
CA MET A 120 17.37 1.64 -6.35
C MET A 120 15.89 1.28 -6.39
N PHE A 121 15.30 1.10 -5.22
CA PHE A 121 13.87 0.94 -5.04
C PHE A 121 13.27 2.28 -4.63
N HIS A 122 12.22 2.67 -5.34
CA HIS A 122 11.40 3.84 -5.05
C HIS A 122 9.99 3.37 -4.72
N GLY A 123 9.60 3.55 -3.47
CA GLY A 123 8.27 3.21 -2.99
C GLY A 123 7.86 4.13 -1.86
N LYS A 124 6.79 3.75 -1.17
CA LYS A 124 6.34 4.50 0.00
C LYS A 124 5.53 3.61 0.93
N SER A 125 5.58 3.85 2.24
CA SER A 125 4.89 3.05 3.26
C SER A 125 4.09 3.94 4.20
N ALA A 126 2.90 3.48 4.59
CA ALA A 126 2.07 4.17 5.58
C ALA A 126 2.51 3.91 7.03
N TRP A 127 3.44 2.98 7.25
CA TRP A 127 3.75 2.42 8.57
C TRP A 127 4.14 3.49 9.58
N LYS A 128 5.15 4.31 9.27
CA LYS A 128 5.64 5.36 10.18
C LYS A 128 4.58 6.41 10.51
N PHE A 129 3.74 6.76 9.53
CA PHE A 129 2.65 7.72 9.73
C PHE A 129 1.59 7.18 10.69
N ILE A 130 1.18 5.92 10.52
CA ILE A 130 0.24 5.24 11.41
C ILE A 130 0.84 5.10 12.82
N GLN A 131 2.10 4.69 12.94
CA GLN A 131 2.78 4.59 14.24
C GLN A 131 2.92 5.94 14.96
N ALA A 132 3.06 7.03 14.21
CA ALA A 132 3.06 8.39 14.75
C ALA A 132 1.66 8.90 15.15
N GLY A 133 0.60 8.10 14.99
CA GLY A 133 -0.76 8.46 15.35
C GLY A 133 -1.48 9.31 14.30
N CYS A 134 -1.01 9.30 13.05
CA CYS A 134 -1.59 10.04 11.93
C CYS A 134 -1.67 11.58 12.15
N PRO A 135 -0.54 12.27 12.34
CA PRO A 135 -0.52 13.72 12.57
C PRO A 135 -1.18 14.51 11.41
N LYS A 136 -2.00 15.50 11.77
CA LYS A 136 -2.80 16.29 10.80
C LYS A 136 -2.04 17.49 10.20
N GLU A 137 -1.03 17.99 10.90
CA GLU A 137 -0.18 19.10 10.44
C GLU A 137 1.13 18.51 9.92
N GLN A 138 1.38 18.65 8.62
CA GLN A 138 2.66 18.28 8.01
C GLN A 138 3.18 19.48 7.23
N GLU A 139 4.36 19.97 7.63
CA GLU A 139 5.01 21.13 7.01
C GLU A 139 5.56 20.83 5.61
N ASP A 140 5.72 19.54 5.27
CA ASP A 140 6.41 19.12 4.05
C ASP A 140 5.45 18.54 3.00
N ILE A 141 5.53 19.12 1.80
CA ILE A 141 4.64 18.89 0.66
C ILE A 141 4.80 17.48 0.08
N LEU A 142 5.99 16.88 0.23
CA LEU A 142 6.28 15.49 -0.17
C LEU A 142 5.50 14.47 0.67
N TYR A 143 5.07 14.86 1.88
CA TYR A 143 4.49 13.99 2.89
C TYR A 143 2.98 14.21 3.06
N ARG A 144 2.41 15.15 2.27
CA ARG A 144 1.04 15.68 2.37
C ARG A 144 -0.09 14.63 2.37
N TYR A 145 0.24 13.36 2.11
CA TYR A 145 -0.70 12.26 2.07
C TYR A 145 -0.39 11.12 3.05
N GLY A 146 0.52 11.28 4.03
CA GLY A 146 0.72 10.27 5.09
C GLY A 146 1.52 9.02 4.69
N TYR A 147 2.11 8.97 3.50
CA TYR A 147 3.07 7.92 3.14
C TYR A 147 4.50 8.42 3.32
N TRP A 148 5.34 7.60 3.93
CA TRP A 148 6.77 7.84 4.06
C TRP A 148 7.50 7.28 2.83
N PRO A 149 8.30 8.08 2.10
CA PRO A 149 9.02 7.59 0.94
C PRO A 149 10.10 6.58 1.33
N ILE A 150 10.34 5.64 0.43
CA ILE A 150 11.40 4.63 0.52
C ILE A 150 12.23 4.79 -0.74
N ASP A 151 13.34 5.50 -0.63
CA ASP A 151 14.32 5.70 -1.69
C ASP A 151 15.65 5.11 -1.21
N LYS A 152 15.85 3.81 -1.47
CA LYS A 152 16.96 3.01 -0.90
C LYS A 152 17.46 1.99 -1.90
N LEU A 153 18.73 1.58 -1.77
CA LEU A 153 19.21 0.43 -2.53
C LEU A 153 18.42 -0.80 -2.05
N ALA A 154 18.10 -1.72 -2.96
CA ALA A 154 17.36 -2.92 -2.60
C ALA A 154 18.12 -3.77 -1.56
N SER A 155 19.45 -3.64 -1.50
CA SER A 155 20.32 -4.24 -0.46
C SER A 155 20.18 -3.62 0.93
N GLU A 156 19.67 -2.38 1.02
CA GLU A 156 19.47 -1.64 2.27
C GLU A 156 18.02 -1.73 2.79
N ILE A 157 17.13 -2.33 2.01
CA ILE A 157 15.73 -2.51 2.38
C ILE A 157 15.59 -3.57 3.46
N THR A 158 14.86 -3.21 4.50
CA THR A 158 14.51 -4.10 5.60
C THR A 158 13.03 -4.45 5.56
N GLY A 159 12.62 -5.49 6.28
CA GLY A 159 11.19 -5.82 6.40
C GLY A 159 10.35 -4.69 7.00
N GLU A 160 10.91 -3.86 7.88
CA GLU A 160 10.19 -2.71 8.43
C GLU A 160 9.85 -1.67 7.35
N ASP A 161 10.73 -1.49 6.36
CA ASP A 161 10.46 -0.60 5.23
C ASP A 161 9.26 -1.08 4.40
N LEU A 162 9.00 -2.39 4.38
CA LEU A 162 7.96 -3.02 3.55
C LEU A 162 6.61 -3.22 4.27
N ILE A 163 6.51 -2.89 5.56
CA ILE A 163 5.24 -2.94 6.29
C ILE A 163 4.28 -1.90 5.72
N LEU A 164 3.05 -2.28 5.37
CA LEU A 164 2.04 -1.39 4.78
C LEU A 164 2.59 -0.60 3.58
N LEU A 165 3.38 -1.27 2.76
CA LEU A 165 3.89 -0.72 1.50
C LEU A 165 2.72 -0.34 0.59
N HIS A 166 2.81 0.83 -0.04
CA HIS A 166 1.86 1.23 -1.07
C HIS A 166 2.00 0.30 -2.29
N PRO A 167 0.90 -0.03 -3.01
CA PRO A 167 0.96 -0.96 -4.13
C PRO A 167 1.87 -0.51 -5.28
N ASP A 168 2.02 0.80 -5.50
CA ASP A 168 2.87 1.35 -6.56
C ASP A 168 4.32 1.55 -6.09
N PHE A 169 5.27 1.17 -6.95
CA PHE A 169 6.70 1.35 -6.76
C PHE A 169 7.43 1.43 -8.12
N SER A 170 8.70 1.83 -8.12
CA SER A 170 9.57 1.74 -9.30
C SER A 170 10.97 1.27 -8.95
N ILE A 171 11.70 0.79 -9.96
CA ILE A 171 13.09 0.36 -9.86
C ILE A 171 13.95 1.19 -10.82
N GLN A 172 15.05 1.73 -10.32
CA GLN A 172 16.06 2.41 -11.12
C GLN A 172 17.43 1.77 -10.88
N PHE A 173 18.17 1.49 -11.95
CA PHE A 173 19.55 1.02 -11.80
C PHE A 173 20.52 2.20 -11.69
N ALA A 174 21.43 2.16 -10.72
CA ALA A 174 22.44 3.17 -10.48
C ALA A 174 23.53 3.20 -11.57
N LYS A 175 23.65 2.10 -12.34
CA LYS A 175 24.55 1.98 -13.49
C LYS A 175 23.88 1.19 -14.62
N GLN A 176 24.30 1.48 -15.86
CA GLN A 176 23.93 0.70 -17.05
C GLN A 176 24.67 -0.64 -17.06
N PRO A 177 24.12 -1.69 -17.68
CA PRO A 177 24.85 -2.93 -17.91
C PRO A 177 26.04 -2.70 -18.84
N GLU A 178 27.06 -3.57 -18.75
CA GLU A 178 28.30 -3.45 -19.54
C GLU A 178 28.04 -3.52 -21.06
N ASN A 179 27.03 -4.30 -21.45
CA ASN A 179 26.61 -4.44 -22.84
C ASN A 179 25.18 -3.90 -23.02
N PRO A 180 24.93 -2.97 -23.96
CA PRO A 180 23.58 -2.54 -24.30
C PRO A 180 22.74 -3.70 -24.82
N GLY A 181 21.43 -3.63 -24.60
CA GLY A 181 20.51 -4.66 -25.07
C GLY A 181 19.27 -4.78 -24.19
N THR A 182 18.47 -5.81 -24.48
CA THR A 182 17.29 -6.16 -23.70
C THR A 182 17.63 -7.29 -22.73
N TYR A 183 17.37 -7.04 -21.46
CA TYR A 183 17.62 -7.95 -20.34
C TYR A 183 16.28 -8.40 -19.77
N LEU A 184 16.18 -9.66 -19.36
CA LEU A 184 15.06 -10.13 -18.56
C LEU A 184 15.43 -9.95 -17.09
N ILE A 185 14.84 -8.96 -16.46
CA ILE A 185 15.02 -8.65 -15.05
C ILE A 185 13.88 -9.33 -14.27
N ASN A 186 14.24 -10.07 -13.23
CA ASN A 186 13.27 -10.60 -12.27
C ASN A 186 13.29 -9.72 -11.01
N ILE A 187 12.10 -9.34 -10.54
CA ILE A 187 11.90 -8.65 -9.26
C ILE A 187 11.06 -9.58 -8.38
N ALA A 188 11.59 -9.97 -7.23
CA ALA A 188 10.92 -10.84 -6.28
C ALA A 188 10.80 -10.18 -4.90
N PHE A 189 9.60 -10.17 -4.35
CA PHE A 189 9.33 -9.80 -2.96
C PHE A 189 9.16 -11.06 -2.15
N ILE A 190 10.01 -11.23 -1.13
CA ILE A 190 10.05 -12.44 -0.31
C ILE A 190 9.48 -12.14 1.06
N GLY A 191 8.51 -12.94 1.49
CA GLY A 191 7.95 -12.95 2.83
C GLY A 191 7.83 -14.37 3.38
N ASP A 192 7.22 -14.50 4.55
CA ASP A 192 7.10 -15.79 5.24
C ASP A 192 6.17 -16.75 4.48
N GLY A 193 6.78 -17.70 3.75
CA GLY A 193 6.05 -18.72 2.98
C GLY A 193 5.37 -18.18 1.72
N ILE A 194 5.70 -16.96 1.29
CA ILE A 194 5.18 -16.34 0.07
C ILE A 194 6.28 -15.59 -0.68
N THR A 195 6.31 -15.81 -1.99
CA THR A 195 7.11 -15.03 -2.95
C THR A 195 6.16 -14.50 -3.99
N ILE A 196 6.18 -13.18 -4.23
CA ILE A 196 5.52 -12.56 -5.37
C ILE A 196 6.63 -12.03 -6.28
N GLU A 197 6.66 -12.50 -7.52
CA GLU A 197 7.73 -12.18 -8.44
C GLU A 197 7.21 -11.79 -9.82
N LYS A 198 8.05 -11.09 -10.57
CA LYS A 198 7.75 -10.66 -11.93
C LYS A 198 9.01 -10.56 -12.76
N ASP A 199 8.97 -11.23 -13.89
CA ASP A 199 9.91 -11.00 -14.98
C ASP A 199 9.46 -9.83 -15.83
N MET A 200 10.43 -9.04 -16.28
CA MET A 200 10.22 -7.92 -17.19
C MET A 200 11.40 -7.77 -18.14
N GLU A 201 11.09 -7.35 -19.36
CA GLU A 201 12.12 -6.94 -20.31
C GLU A 201 12.49 -5.48 -20.05
N MET A 202 13.78 -5.21 -19.85
CA MET A 202 14.33 -3.86 -19.73
C MET A 202 15.37 -3.66 -20.84
N THR A 203 15.18 -2.62 -21.64
CA THR A 203 16.14 -2.27 -22.70
C THR A 203 17.05 -1.15 -22.22
N PHE A 204 18.34 -1.45 -22.17
CA PHE A 204 19.40 -0.52 -21.79
C PHE A 204 20.14 -0.06 -23.06
N GLY A 205 20.21 1.25 -23.27
CA GLY A 205 20.86 1.88 -24.41
C GLY A 205 22.26 2.39 -24.08
N ASN A 206 22.97 2.87 -25.11
CA ASN A 206 24.10 3.78 -24.89
C ASN A 206 23.54 5.19 -24.74
N ASP A 207 23.85 5.85 -23.63
CA ASP A 207 23.64 7.29 -23.46
C ASP A 207 24.49 8.11 -24.44
#